data_AF-A0A3C1UXQ4-F1
#
_entry.id   AF-A0A3C1UXQ4-F1
#
_cell.length_a   1.000
_cell.length_b   1.000
_cell.length_c   1.000
_cell.angle_alpha   90.00
_cell.angle_beta   90.00
_cell.angle_gamma   90.00
#
_symmetry.space_group_name_H-M   'P 1'
#
loop_
_entity.id
_entity.type
_entity.pdbx_description
1 polymer ?
#
loop_
_entity_poly.entity_id
_entity_poly.type
_entity_poly.pdbx_seq_one_letter_code
_entity_poly.pdbx_strand_id
1 'polypeptide(L)'
;ACSRSAAFNISMYSLCSSLQSISLRASKKVSLVEQQRPNIFTTKVANIGPGETIKIAIEYQQAVRIDHDQFSIRFPMIVGERYIPGKKISTQPNALGNKANTHRVKDASKITPPTDANADRPVAISINLKAGFNTDSIVSPYHQISIVETDKLTKHISLKNTQANRDFELTWQAHKTLTPDLALFTQQKGDDHYLMLMATPPADEVFKQSHTPREVIFIIDSSGSMMGSSMEQATNALIQAINRLKPTDRFNIIDFDSDFEVLFDTAIPAIDMNKRHGIRFSKYLAA
;
A
#
# COMPACT_ATOMS: atom_id res chain seq x y z
N ALA A 1 16.31 -3.25 28.18
CA ALA A 1 16.62 -2.04 27.37
C ALA A 1 17.28 -2.48 26.06
N CYS A 2 17.31 -1.62 25.04
CA CYS A 2 17.66 -1.95 23.64
C CYS A 2 16.74 -2.95 22.92
N SER A 3 15.67 -2.41 22.33
CA SER A 3 15.16 -2.86 21.03
C SER A 3 15.39 -1.71 20.04
N ARG A 4 16.18 -1.93 18.99
CA ARG A 4 16.41 -0.98 17.89
C ARG A 4 16.43 -1.70 16.53
N SER A 5 15.41 -2.52 16.27
CA SER A 5 15.03 -2.79 14.87
C SER A 5 14.64 -1.47 14.18
N ALA A 6 14.56 -1.46 12.85
CA ALA A 6 13.77 -0.47 12.11
C ALA A 6 12.27 -0.72 12.35
N ALA A 7 11.85 -0.67 13.62
CA ALA A 7 10.47 -0.75 14.02
C ALA A 7 9.84 0.63 13.80
N PHE A 8 8.85 0.70 12.92
CA PHE A 8 7.80 1.72 13.03
C PHE A 8 7.06 1.48 14.35
N ASN A 9 7.65 1.95 15.44
CA ASN A 9 7.09 1.81 16.77
C ASN A 9 6.00 2.89 16.95
N ILE A 10 4.93 2.73 16.18
CA ILE A 10 3.66 3.40 16.43
C ILE A 10 3.16 2.80 17.73
N SER A 11 3.50 3.43 18.85
CA SER A 11 2.97 3.11 20.18
C SER A 11 1.50 3.52 20.29
N MET A 12 0.66 2.94 19.43
CA MET A 12 -0.78 2.93 19.61
C MET A 12 -1.14 1.77 20.52
N TYR A 13 -1.77 2.09 21.64
CA TYR A 13 -2.42 1.07 22.42
C TYR A 13 -3.66 0.57 21.62
N SER A 14 -3.65 -0.64 20.98
CA SER A 14 -4.81 -1.38 20.39
C SER A 14 -4.75 -2.97 20.17
N LEU A 15 -4.25 -3.81 21.11
CA LEU A 15 -3.89 -5.28 21.17
C LEU A 15 -4.44 -6.28 20.13
N CYS A 16 -3.53 -7.08 19.51
CA CYS A 16 -3.88 -8.40 18.94
C CYS A 16 -2.69 -9.37 18.70
N SER A 17 -2.22 -10.08 19.75
CA SER A 17 -1.68 -11.44 19.62
C SER A 17 -2.75 -12.45 20.04
N SER A 18 -2.66 -13.69 19.56
CA SER A 18 -3.74 -14.67 19.58
C SER A 18 -4.31 -14.95 20.98
N LEU A 19 -5.47 -14.35 21.29
CA LEU A 19 -6.19 -14.55 22.55
C LEU A 19 -7.62 -15.05 22.28
N GLN A 20 -7.76 -16.38 22.20
CA GLN A 20 -9.03 -17.03 22.49
C GLN A 20 -9.25 -17.03 24.01
N SER A 21 -10.26 -16.32 24.50
CA SER A 21 -10.77 -16.52 25.85
C SER A 21 -12.29 -16.34 25.92
N ILE A 22 -13.01 -17.46 25.92
CA ILE A 22 -14.41 -17.52 26.33
C ILE A 22 -14.42 -18.06 27.76
N SER A 23 -15.04 -17.32 28.69
CA SER A 23 -15.44 -17.87 29.99
C SER A 23 -16.69 -17.16 30.51
N LEU A 24 -17.85 -17.73 30.18
CA LEU A 24 -19.15 -17.29 30.68
C LEU A 24 -19.44 -17.92 32.05
N ARG A 25 -18.78 -17.44 33.12
CA ARG A 25 -19.16 -17.67 34.53
C ARG A 25 -18.72 -16.47 35.39
N ALA A 26 -19.71 -15.76 35.93
CA ALA A 26 -19.71 -14.72 36.98
C ALA A 26 -18.52 -13.72 37.08
N SER A 27 -18.84 -12.42 36.97
CA SER A 27 -18.04 -11.28 37.45
C SER A 27 -16.58 -11.17 37.00
N LYS A 28 -16.26 -11.55 35.76
CA LYS A 28 -14.98 -11.22 35.11
C LYS A 28 -15.23 -10.35 33.87
N LYS A 29 -14.32 -9.40 33.61
CA LYS A 29 -14.33 -8.62 32.36
C LYS A 29 -13.93 -9.55 31.22
N VAL A 30 -14.64 -9.51 30.11
CA VAL A 30 -14.43 -10.40 28.95
C VAL A 30 -14.24 -9.53 27.70
N SER A 31 -13.21 -9.87 26.93
CA SER A 31 -12.93 -9.29 25.61
C SER A 31 -12.83 -10.40 24.56
N LEU A 32 -13.42 -10.16 23.39
CA LEU A 32 -13.32 -11.05 22.23
C LEU A 32 -12.86 -10.24 21.02
N VAL A 33 -11.75 -10.63 20.41
CA VAL A 33 -11.23 -10.03 19.17
C VAL A 33 -11.54 -10.96 18.00
N GLU A 34 -12.20 -10.45 16.97
CA GLU A 34 -12.52 -11.16 15.73
C GLU A 34 -11.92 -10.43 14.53
N GLN A 35 -11.13 -11.12 13.71
CA GLN A 35 -10.75 -10.62 12.39
C GLN A 35 -11.92 -10.84 11.42
N GLN A 36 -12.45 -9.76 10.83
CA GLN A 36 -13.52 -9.84 9.83
C GLN A 36 -12.95 -9.87 8.40
N ARG A 37 -11.86 -9.12 8.17
CA ARG A 37 -11.08 -9.05 6.92
C ARG A 37 -9.61 -8.73 7.25
N PRO A 38 -8.66 -8.85 6.30
CA PRO A 38 -7.24 -8.53 6.56
C PRO A 38 -6.98 -7.16 7.21
N ASN A 39 -7.81 -6.16 6.93
CA ASN A 39 -7.74 -4.81 7.48
C ASN A 39 -8.91 -4.41 8.40
N ILE A 40 -9.66 -5.38 8.95
CA ILE A 40 -10.79 -5.11 9.84
C ILE A 40 -10.77 -6.11 11.01
N PHE A 41 -10.55 -5.57 12.21
CA PHE A 41 -10.65 -6.28 13.48
C PHE A 41 -11.80 -5.69 14.31
N THR A 42 -12.54 -6.53 15.01
CA THR A 42 -13.65 -6.13 15.87
C THR A 42 -13.41 -6.66 17.27
N THR A 43 -13.27 -5.76 18.23
CA THR A 43 -13.13 -6.10 19.65
C THR A 43 -14.44 -5.84 20.38
N LYS A 44 -15.08 -6.89 20.88
CA LYS A 44 -16.26 -6.82 21.73
C LYS A 44 -15.80 -6.85 23.19
N VAL A 45 -16.19 -5.86 23.99
CA VAL A 45 -15.87 -5.77 25.42
C VAL A 45 -17.17 -5.71 26.20
N ALA A 46 -17.26 -6.50 27.28
CA ALA A 46 -18.44 -6.55 28.15
C ALA A 46 -18.09 -6.20 29.60
N ASN A 47 -19.11 -5.84 30.39
CA ASN A 47 -19.01 -5.50 31.80
C ASN A 47 -18.09 -4.29 32.08
N ILE A 48 -18.43 -3.16 31.46
CA ILE A 48 -17.76 -1.85 31.62
C ILE A 48 -18.63 -1.03 32.58
N GLY A 49 -18.09 -0.63 33.72
CA GLY A 49 -18.80 0.19 34.70
C GLY A 49 -18.92 1.67 34.27
N PRO A 50 -19.89 2.43 34.81
CA PRO A 50 -19.96 3.87 34.58
C PRO A 50 -18.66 4.57 34.97
N GLY A 51 -18.11 5.37 34.05
CA GLY A 51 -16.83 6.06 34.25
C GLY A 51 -15.56 5.20 34.07
N GLU A 52 -15.68 3.90 33.79
CA GLU A 52 -14.50 3.07 33.53
C GLU A 52 -13.86 3.39 32.18
N THR A 53 -12.52 3.50 32.17
CA THR A 53 -11.74 3.68 30.94
C THR A 53 -11.27 2.34 30.39
N ILE A 54 -11.49 2.10 29.10
CA ILE A 54 -10.95 0.94 28.38
C ILE A 54 -9.68 1.36 27.65
N LYS A 55 -8.60 0.60 27.85
CA LYS A 55 -7.41 0.64 26.99
C LYS A 55 -7.26 -0.74 26.36
N ILE A 56 -7.03 -0.78 25.07
CA ILE A 56 -6.66 -1.96 24.29
C ILE A 56 -5.20 -1.64 23.84
N ALA A 57 -4.19 -2.56 23.72
CA ALA A 57 -2.73 -2.22 23.62
C ALA A 57 -1.86 -2.96 22.52
N ILE A 58 -1.45 -2.37 21.37
CA ILE A 58 -1.17 -3.10 20.09
C ILE A 58 0.29 -3.35 19.78
N GLU A 59 0.47 -4.29 18.87
CA GLU A 59 1.61 -4.37 17.99
C GLU A 59 1.21 -5.04 16.66
N TYR A 60 1.66 -4.50 15.53
CA TYR A 60 1.61 -5.15 14.22
C TYR A 60 2.85 -4.75 13.42
N GLN A 61 3.22 -5.55 12.42
CA GLN A 61 4.37 -5.29 11.57
C GLN A 61 3.91 -5.13 10.11
N GLN A 62 4.51 -4.18 9.41
CA GLN A 62 4.19 -3.86 8.02
C GLN A 62 5.49 -3.55 7.29
N ALA A 63 5.66 -4.13 6.10
CA ALA A 63 6.75 -3.79 5.21
C ALA A 63 6.54 -2.38 4.64
N VAL A 64 7.62 -1.60 4.55
CA VAL A 64 7.63 -0.31 3.86
C VAL A 64 7.49 -0.57 2.35
N ARG A 65 6.60 0.18 1.68
CA ARG A 65 6.52 0.13 0.21
C ARG A 65 7.60 1.03 -0.38
N ILE A 66 8.29 0.52 -1.39
CA ILE A 66 9.31 1.22 -2.17
C ILE A 66 8.77 1.35 -3.60
N ASP A 67 8.77 2.55 -4.16
CA ASP A 67 8.27 2.85 -5.50
C ASP A 67 8.99 4.08 -6.06
N HIS A 68 9.68 3.96 -7.20
CA HIS A 68 10.46 5.06 -7.82
C HIS A 68 11.31 5.88 -6.82
N ASP A 69 12.21 5.21 -6.09
CA ASP A 69 13.07 5.75 -5.02
C ASP A 69 12.34 6.37 -3.81
N GLN A 70 11.00 6.36 -3.80
CA GLN A 70 10.18 6.82 -2.68
C GLN A 70 9.78 5.66 -1.77
N PHE A 71 10.05 5.84 -0.49
CA PHE A 71 9.59 4.98 0.59
C PHE A 71 8.25 5.50 1.11
N SER A 72 7.34 4.60 1.45
CA SER A 72 6.02 4.95 1.96
C SER A 72 5.52 3.97 3.01
N ILE A 73 4.88 4.52 4.04
CA ILE A 73 4.04 3.77 4.98
C ILE A 73 2.68 4.44 5.07
N ARG A 74 1.62 3.63 5.12
CA ARG A 74 0.25 4.08 5.30
C ARG A 74 -0.38 3.35 6.48
N PHE A 75 -0.93 4.11 7.41
CA PHE A 75 -1.68 3.63 8.57
C PHE A 75 -3.17 3.99 8.43
N PRO A 76 -4.07 3.02 8.31
CA PRO A 76 -5.50 3.30 8.19
C PRO A 76 -6.08 3.69 9.55
N MET A 77 -6.57 4.93 9.66
CA MET A 77 -7.14 5.46 10.92
C MET A 77 -8.68 5.37 10.96
N ILE A 78 -9.33 5.08 9.84
CA ILE A 78 -10.79 5.02 9.73
C ILE A 78 -11.26 3.81 8.95
N VAL A 79 -12.34 3.20 9.40
CA VAL A 79 -13.12 2.23 8.61
C VAL A 79 -14.13 3.01 7.78
N GLY A 80 -13.71 3.48 6.60
CA GLY A 80 -14.55 4.29 5.71
C GLY A 80 -15.81 3.57 5.20
N GLU A 81 -16.79 4.34 4.71
CA GLU A 81 -17.99 3.77 4.10
C GLU A 81 -17.64 2.83 2.94
N ARG A 82 -18.33 1.68 2.89
CA ARG A 82 -18.13 0.67 1.83
C ARG A 82 -19.36 0.59 0.94
N TYR A 83 -19.11 0.53 -0.36
CA TYR A 83 -20.14 0.18 -1.34
C TYR A 83 -20.51 -1.30 -1.19
N ILE A 84 -21.79 -1.58 -0.96
CA ILE A 84 -22.35 -2.92 -0.75
C ILE A 84 -23.31 -3.25 -1.91
N PRO A 85 -22.83 -3.81 -3.03
CA PRO A 85 -23.68 -4.10 -4.19
C PRO A 85 -24.61 -5.29 -3.98
N GLY A 86 -25.72 -5.31 -4.73
CA GLY A 86 -26.60 -6.46 -4.90
C GLY A 86 -27.83 -6.49 -3.99
N LYS A 87 -28.76 -7.40 -4.31
CA LYS A 87 -29.98 -7.68 -3.53
C LYS A 87 -29.62 -8.17 -2.12
N LYS A 88 -30.31 -7.62 -1.12
CA LYS A 88 -30.20 -7.99 0.31
C LYS A 88 -30.53 -9.46 0.54
N ILE A 89 -29.87 -10.08 1.50
CA ILE A 89 -30.13 -11.43 2.00
C ILE A 89 -30.30 -11.40 3.53
N SER A 90 -30.62 -12.55 4.14
CA SER A 90 -30.73 -12.66 5.59
C SER A 90 -29.48 -12.14 6.30
N THR A 91 -29.71 -11.29 7.30
CA THR A 91 -28.69 -10.65 8.14
C THR A 91 -29.04 -10.95 9.59
N GLN A 92 -28.06 -11.25 10.44
CA GLN A 92 -28.33 -11.56 11.84
C GLN A 92 -28.95 -10.33 12.54
N PRO A 93 -30.02 -10.48 13.35
CA PRO A 93 -30.70 -9.35 14.00
C PRO A 93 -29.80 -8.53 14.94
N ASN A 94 -28.76 -9.16 15.48
CA ASN A 94 -27.75 -8.57 16.38
C ASN A 94 -26.45 -8.18 15.66
N ALA A 95 -26.47 -8.06 14.33
CA ALA A 95 -25.29 -7.60 13.59
C ALA A 95 -24.97 -6.13 13.93
N LEU A 96 -23.68 -5.84 14.12
CA LEU A 96 -23.22 -4.53 14.58
C LEU A 96 -23.23 -3.47 13.46
N GLY A 97 -23.09 -3.88 12.20
CA GLY A 97 -22.93 -2.97 11.07
C GLY A 97 -24.22 -2.38 10.51
N ASN A 98 -24.11 -1.20 9.90
CA ASN A 98 -25.24 -0.39 9.44
C ASN A 98 -25.79 -0.78 8.04
N LYS A 99 -25.14 -1.69 7.31
CA LYS A 99 -25.67 -2.25 6.05
C LYS A 99 -26.02 -3.74 6.21
N ALA A 100 -27.14 -4.13 5.61
CA ALA A 100 -27.54 -5.55 5.50
C ALA A 100 -26.63 -6.32 4.54
N ASN A 101 -26.46 -7.62 4.78
CA ASN A 101 -25.76 -8.55 3.89
C ASN A 101 -26.45 -8.61 2.52
N THR A 102 -25.67 -8.85 1.47
CA THR A 102 -26.19 -9.08 0.10
C THR A 102 -25.64 -10.37 -0.48
N HIS A 103 -26.22 -10.83 -1.59
CA HIS A 103 -25.73 -12.02 -2.28
C HIS A 103 -24.29 -11.86 -2.83
N ARG A 104 -23.83 -10.61 -3.06
CA ARG A 104 -22.45 -10.29 -3.49
C ARG A 104 -21.52 -9.99 -2.31
N VAL A 105 -22.04 -9.49 -1.19
CA VAL A 105 -21.29 -9.15 0.03
C VAL A 105 -21.99 -9.77 1.23
N LYS A 106 -21.72 -11.06 1.45
CA LYS A 106 -22.38 -11.89 2.47
C LYS A 106 -22.01 -11.50 3.90
N ASP A 107 -20.97 -10.69 4.07
CA ASP A 107 -20.39 -10.20 5.32
C ASP A 107 -20.62 -8.69 5.56
N ALA A 108 -21.44 -8.01 4.74
CA ALA A 108 -21.60 -6.55 4.78
C ALA A 108 -21.84 -5.99 6.19
N SER A 109 -22.68 -6.68 6.99
CA SER A 109 -23.06 -6.30 8.35
C SER A 109 -21.94 -6.47 9.39
N LYS A 110 -20.79 -7.04 9.00
CA LYS A 110 -19.57 -7.18 9.80
C LYS A 110 -18.47 -6.19 9.40
N ILE A 111 -18.59 -5.58 8.21
CA ILE A 111 -17.57 -4.70 7.61
C ILE A 111 -18.05 -3.26 7.40
N THR A 112 -19.21 -2.91 7.94
CA THR A 112 -19.83 -1.57 7.88
C THR A 112 -20.14 -1.07 9.30
N PRO A 113 -19.13 -0.87 10.17
CA PRO A 113 -19.36 -0.51 11.57
C PRO A 113 -20.21 0.78 11.68
N PRO A 114 -20.97 0.94 12.77
CA PRO A 114 -21.76 2.13 12.98
C PRO A 114 -20.82 3.30 13.24
N THR A 115 -21.04 4.41 12.53
CA THR A 115 -20.21 5.61 12.64
C THR A 115 -21.04 6.77 13.17
N ASP A 116 -20.65 7.31 14.32
CA ASP A 116 -21.11 8.64 14.75
C ASP A 116 -20.24 9.70 14.07
N ALA A 117 -20.88 10.63 13.35
CA ALA A 117 -20.23 11.74 12.66
C ALA A 117 -19.80 12.87 13.61
N ASN A 118 -20.38 12.94 14.81
CA ASN A 118 -20.09 13.96 15.83
C ASN A 118 -19.08 13.46 16.89
N ALA A 119 -18.71 12.19 16.86
CA ALA A 119 -17.73 11.63 17.79
C ALA A 119 -16.35 12.23 17.56
N ASP A 120 -15.79 12.85 18.60
CA ASP A 120 -14.41 13.30 18.65
C ASP A 120 -13.45 12.10 18.65
N ARG A 121 -12.43 12.14 17.79
CA ARG A 121 -11.47 11.05 17.55
C ARG A 121 -10.05 11.60 17.45
N PRO A 122 -9.52 12.21 18.52
CA PRO A 122 -8.18 12.79 18.51
C PRO A 122 -7.14 11.69 18.29
N VAL A 123 -6.17 11.95 17.42
CA VAL A 123 -5.08 11.01 17.14
C VAL A 123 -3.73 11.65 17.44
N ALA A 124 -2.90 10.92 18.17
CA ALA A 124 -1.46 11.13 18.23
C ALA A 124 -0.76 9.93 17.59
N ILE A 125 0.09 10.17 16.59
CA ILE A 125 1.09 9.18 16.13
C ILE A 125 2.46 9.77 16.47
N SER A 126 3.32 8.89 16.97
CA SER A 126 4.74 9.14 17.21
C SER A 126 5.52 8.08 16.45
N ILE A 127 6.53 8.50 15.70
CA ILE A 127 7.30 7.65 14.78
C ILE A 127 8.78 7.93 15.03
N ASN A 128 9.57 6.87 15.24
CA ASN A 128 11.02 6.95 15.27
C ASN A 128 11.56 6.43 13.93
N LEU A 129 11.69 7.31 12.95
CA LEU A 129 12.15 6.95 11.61
C LEU A 129 13.67 6.84 11.61
N LYS A 130 14.20 5.62 11.64
CA LYS A 130 15.60 5.31 11.30
C LYS A 130 15.69 4.79 9.88
N ALA A 131 15.77 5.68 8.90
CA ALA A 131 15.75 5.33 7.48
C ALA A 131 16.99 4.53 7.03
N GLY A 132 18.11 4.65 7.76
CA GLY A 132 19.39 3.99 7.44
C GLY A 132 20.33 4.83 6.57
N PHE A 133 19.80 5.85 5.91
CA PHE A 133 20.49 6.82 5.07
C PHE A 133 20.06 8.24 5.44
N ASN A 134 20.74 9.26 4.93
CA ASN A 134 20.28 10.64 5.10
C ASN A 134 19.02 10.87 4.25
N THR A 135 17.91 11.30 4.86
CA THR A 135 16.65 11.57 4.14
C THR A 135 16.70 12.96 3.49
N ASP A 136 16.35 13.06 2.22
CA ASP A 136 16.17 14.34 1.53
C ASP A 136 14.79 14.94 1.87
N SER A 137 13.73 14.28 1.40
CA SER A 137 12.35 14.64 1.70
C SER A 137 11.73 13.71 2.75
N ILE A 138 10.89 14.29 3.62
CA ILE A 138 9.94 13.58 4.49
C ILE A 138 8.64 14.36 4.44
N VAL A 139 7.57 13.73 3.94
CA VAL A 139 6.29 14.39 3.66
C VAL A 139 5.15 13.55 4.22
N SER A 140 4.15 14.22 4.80
CA SER A 140 2.84 13.61 5.05
C SER A 140 1.81 14.33 4.18
N PRO A 141 1.27 13.70 3.12
CA PRO A 141 0.36 14.36 2.16
C PRO A 141 -0.95 14.87 2.79
N TYR A 142 -1.35 14.30 3.92
CA TYR A 142 -2.68 14.45 4.49
C TYR A 142 -2.73 15.06 5.90
N HIS A 143 -1.58 15.16 6.59
CA HIS A 143 -1.52 15.59 7.98
C HIS A 143 -0.30 16.48 8.23
N GLN A 144 -0.46 17.52 9.04
CA GLN A 144 0.67 18.35 9.43
C GLN A 144 1.52 17.62 10.49
N ILE A 145 2.80 17.42 10.17
CA ILE A 145 3.77 16.77 11.04
C ILE A 145 4.76 17.78 11.67
N SER A 146 5.37 17.37 12.77
CA SER A 146 6.57 17.93 13.37
C SER A 146 7.69 16.91 13.22
N ILE A 147 8.91 17.35 12.92
CA ILE A 147 10.09 16.50 12.75
C ILE A 147 11.20 17.05 13.65
N VAL A 148 11.78 16.19 14.49
CA VAL A 148 12.92 16.50 15.36
C VAL A 148 14.01 15.46 15.11
N GLU A 149 15.21 15.91 14.69
CA GLU A 149 16.37 15.02 14.60
C GLU A 149 16.81 14.59 16.00
N THR A 150 16.92 13.26 16.20
CA THR A 150 17.31 12.65 17.47
C THR A 150 18.76 12.15 17.43
N ASP A 151 19.18 11.64 16.27
CA ASP A 151 20.57 11.41 15.92
C ASP A 151 20.74 11.55 14.38
N LYS A 152 21.97 11.42 13.87
CA LYS A 152 22.30 11.63 12.45
C LYS A 152 21.43 10.85 11.46
N LEU A 153 20.88 9.70 11.85
CA LEU A 153 20.07 8.83 10.98
C LEU A 153 18.65 8.58 11.51
N THR A 154 18.28 9.19 12.64
CA THR A 154 17.01 8.94 13.34
C THR A 154 16.24 10.24 13.55
N LYS A 155 15.04 10.29 12.97
CA LYS A 155 14.11 11.42 13.06
C LYS A 155 12.88 11.02 13.84
N HIS A 156 12.55 11.79 14.88
CA HIS A 156 11.30 11.67 15.60
C HIS A 156 10.24 12.49 14.89
N ILE A 157 9.15 11.85 14.47
CA ILE A 157 8.05 12.49 13.73
C ILE A 157 6.77 12.34 14.56
N SER A 158 6.06 13.44 14.75
CA SER A 158 4.75 13.45 15.42
C SER A 158 3.73 14.24 14.62
N LEU A 159 2.45 13.85 14.68
CA LEU A 159 1.37 14.70 14.15
C LEU A 159 1.12 15.87 15.09
N LYS A 160 0.72 17.00 14.50
CA LYS A 160 0.00 18.06 15.22
C LYS A 160 -1.46 17.65 15.42
N ASN A 161 -2.17 18.35 16.32
CA ASN A 161 -3.55 18.06 16.71
C ASN A 161 -4.44 17.72 15.50
N THR A 162 -4.98 16.50 15.46
CA THR A 162 -5.75 16.01 14.32
C THR A 162 -6.78 14.94 14.70
N GLN A 163 -7.61 14.55 13.73
CA GLN A 163 -8.78 13.69 13.88
C GLN A 163 -8.67 12.45 12.99
N ALA A 164 -9.16 11.30 13.46
CA ALA A 164 -9.19 10.03 12.71
C ALA A 164 -10.22 10.02 11.56
N ASN A 165 -10.05 10.88 10.56
CA ASN A 165 -10.99 11.05 9.44
C ASN A 165 -10.50 10.50 8.08
N ARG A 166 -9.23 10.11 7.98
CA ARG A 166 -8.59 9.56 6.77
C ARG A 166 -7.35 8.76 7.16
N ASP A 167 -6.75 8.04 6.22
CA ASP A 167 -5.49 7.32 6.45
C ASP A 167 -4.32 8.30 6.67
N PHE A 168 -3.45 7.98 7.63
CA PHE A 168 -2.16 8.64 7.74
C PHE A 168 -1.19 8.03 6.74
N GLU A 169 -0.49 8.87 6.00
CA GLU A 169 0.56 8.47 5.06
C GLU A 169 1.81 9.31 5.33
N LEU A 170 2.95 8.63 5.35
CA LEU A 170 4.27 9.24 5.44
C LEU A 170 5.11 8.70 4.30
N THR A 171 5.67 9.60 3.49
CA THR A 171 6.62 9.29 2.44
C THR A 171 7.99 9.90 2.76
N TRP A 172 9.05 9.23 2.35
CA TRP A 172 10.42 9.77 2.45
C TRP A 172 11.29 9.28 1.30
N GLN A 173 12.37 10.01 1.02
CA GLN A 173 13.34 9.66 -0.02
C GLN A 173 14.76 9.73 0.52
N ALA A 174 15.65 8.92 -0.04
CA ALA A 174 17.07 9.01 0.23
C ALA A 174 17.66 10.26 -0.44
N HIS A 175 18.55 10.95 0.27
CA HIS A 175 19.40 11.96 -0.33
C HIS A 175 20.42 11.28 -1.24
N LYS A 176 20.18 11.38 -2.56
CA LYS A 176 21.04 10.81 -3.59
C LYS A 176 22.45 11.41 -3.49
N THR A 177 23.48 10.56 -3.31
CA THR A 177 24.90 10.98 -3.34
C THR A 177 25.66 10.20 -4.41
N LEU A 178 26.90 10.58 -4.72
CA LEU A 178 27.74 9.88 -5.72
C LEU A 178 28.11 8.44 -5.31
N THR A 179 27.86 8.05 -4.06
CA THR A 179 28.06 6.69 -3.55
C THR A 179 26.75 6.15 -2.94
N PRO A 180 26.46 4.85 -3.05
CA PRO A 180 25.31 4.25 -2.37
C PRO A 180 25.51 4.35 -0.85
N ASP A 181 24.50 4.88 -0.13
CA ASP A 181 24.45 4.79 1.33
C ASP A 181 24.10 3.34 1.70
N LEU A 182 24.91 2.73 2.57
CA LEU A 182 24.68 1.37 3.08
C LEU A 182 24.17 1.42 4.52
N ALA A 183 22.99 0.86 4.75
CA ALA A 183 22.43 0.65 6.08
C ALA A 183 22.43 -0.83 6.43
N LEU A 184 23.06 -1.17 7.56
CA LEU A 184 22.97 -2.50 8.15
C LEU A 184 22.08 -2.45 9.39
N PHE A 185 20.99 -3.19 9.36
CA PHE A 185 20.14 -3.43 10.52
C PHE A 185 20.39 -4.84 11.05
N THR A 186 20.64 -4.95 12.35
CA THR A 186 20.86 -6.21 13.04
C THR A 186 19.79 -6.41 14.11
N GLN A 187 19.26 -7.62 14.20
CA GLN A 187 18.31 -8.01 15.24
C GLN A 187 18.66 -9.41 15.74
N GLN A 188 18.87 -9.55 17.05
CA GLN A 188 18.99 -10.85 17.71
C GLN A 188 17.63 -11.26 18.27
N LYS A 189 17.28 -12.55 18.17
CA LYS A 189 16.06 -13.12 18.75
C LYS A 189 16.35 -14.52 19.29
N GLY A 190 16.61 -14.62 20.59
CA GLY A 190 17.21 -15.83 21.17
C GLY A 190 18.65 -15.95 20.67
N ASP A 191 19.01 -17.11 20.14
CA ASP A 191 20.35 -17.35 19.57
C ASP A 191 20.47 -16.89 18.09
N ASP A 192 19.33 -16.72 17.41
CA ASP A 192 19.28 -16.33 16.00
C ASP A 192 19.67 -14.86 15.78
N HIS A 193 20.49 -14.63 14.76
CA HIS A 193 20.95 -13.32 14.33
C HIS A 193 20.43 -12.99 12.93
N TYR A 194 19.60 -11.96 12.83
CA TYR A 194 19.05 -11.46 11.58
C TYR A 194 19.81 -10.22 11.14
N LEU A 195 20.20 -10.19 9.86
CA LEU A 195 20.86 -9.05 9.23
C LEU A 195 20.04 -8.62 8.01
N MET A 196 19.78 -7.31 7.91
CA MET A 196 19.19 -6.68 6.73
C MET A 196 20.17 -5.61 6.25
N LEU A 197 20.79 -5.87 5.11
CA LEU A 197 21.54 -4.86 4.37
C LEU A 197 20.59 -4.13 3.41
N MET A 198 20.69 -2.81 3.40
CA MET A 198 19.95 -1.94 2.50
C MET A 198 20.94 -0.98 1.84
N ALA A 199 20.80 -0.79 0.53
CA ALA A 199 21.63 0.12 -0.26
C ALA A 199 20.71 1.13 -0.98
N THR A 200 21.07 2.41 -0.95
CA THR A 200 20.40 3.41 -1.80
C THR A 200 21.00 3.38 -3.21
N PRO A 201 20.22 3.68 -4.27
CA PRO A 201 20.81 3.94 -5.58
C PRO A 201 21.68 5.21 -5.49
N PRO A 202 22.88 5.23 -6.11
CA PRO A 202 23.66 6.46 -6.21
C PRO A 202 22.92 7.48 -7.11
N ALA A 203 23.36 8.73 -7.04
CA ALA A 203 22.78 9.83 -7.78
C ALA A 203 22.78 9.55 -9.29
N ASP A 204 21.74 10.07 -9.97
CA ASP A 204 21.49 9.83 -11.39
C ASP A 204 22.68 10.29 -12.27
N GLU A 205 23.52 11.20 -11.75
CA GLU A 205 24.78 11.60 -12.36
C GLU A 205 25.85 10.50 -12.46
N VAL A 206 25.85 9.55 -11.53
CA VAL A 206 26.72 8.34 -11.57
C VAL A 206 26.26 7.40 -12.67
N PHE A 207 24.95 7.41 -12.97
CA PHE A 207 24.34 6.71 -14.09
C PHE A 207 24.27 7.55 -15.38
N LYS A 208 25.16 8.55 -15.56
CA LYS A 208 25.32 9.28 -16.83
C LYS A 208 25.64 8.29 -17.96
N GLN A 209 24.58 7.92 -18.68
CA GLN A 209 24.54 6.99 -19.80
C GLN A 209 24.99 5.54 -19.51
N SER A 210 24.04 4.76 -18.97
CA SER A 210 23.59 3.60 -19.76
C SER A 210 22.07 3.60 -19.86
N HIS A 211 21.53 4.18 -20.93
CA HIS A 211 20.28 3.66 -21.47
C HIS A 211 20.65 2.34 -22.16
N THR A 212 20.75 1.28 -21.36
CA THR A 212 20.94 -0.07 -21.85
C THR A 212 19.82 -0.35 -22.86
N PRO A 213 20.13 -0.57 -24.14
CA PRO A 213 19.12 -0.84 -25.16
C PRO A 213 18.23 -1.99 -24.70
N ARG A 214 16.93 -1.73 -24.57
CA ARG A 214 15.94 -2.74 -24.15
C ARG A 214 15.16 -3.24 -25.34
N GLU A 215 14.80 -4.52 -25.28
CA GLU A 215 13.85 -5.13 -26.20
C GLU A 215 12.50 -5.27 -25.49
N VAL A 216 11.45 -4.71 -26.07
CA VAL A 216 10.10 -4.65 -25.47
C VAL A 216 9.08 -5.23 -26.45
N ILE A 217 8.56 -6.41 -26.14
CA ILE A 217 7.47 -7.02 -26.91
C ILE A 217 6.16 -6.72 -26.18
N PHE A 218 5.26 -6.00 -26.86
CA PHE A 218 3.90 -5.77 -26.37
C PHE A 218 3.01 -6.92 -26.82
N ILE A 219 2.29 -7.55 -25.89
CA ILE A 219 1.27 -8.55 -26.19
C ILE A 219 -0.07 -7.94 -25.78
N ILE A 220 -1.02 -7.90 -26.73
CA ILE A 220 -2.35 -7.32 -26.55
C ILE A 220 -3.39 -8.42 -26.70
N ASP A 221 -4.37 -8.42 -25.81
CA ASP A 221 -5.54 -9.28 -25.86
C ASP A 221 -6.62 -8.58 -26.71
N SER A 222 -7.04 -9.20 -27.82
CA SER A 222 -8.13 -8.74 -28.69
C SER A 222 -9.41 -9.57 -28.58
N SER A 223 -9.51 -10.42 -27.55
CA SER A 223 -10.70 -11.23 -27.28
C SER A 223 -11.97 -10.37 -27.09
N GLY A 224 -13.14 -10.99 -27.28
CA GLY A 224 -14.43 -10.31 -27.15
C GLY A 224 -14.69 -9.63 -25.78
N SER A 225 -13.96 -9.99 -24.73
CA SER A 225 -13.97 -9.30 -23.43
C SER A 225 -13.40 -7.87 -23.47
N MET A 226 -12.56 -7.58 -24.46
CA MET A 226 -11.86 -6.31 -24.60
C MET A 226 -12.65 -5.27 -25.42
N MET A 227 -13.77 -5.67 -26.05
CA MET A 227 -14.60 -4.78 -26.85
C MET A 227 -15.01 -3.48 -26.13
N GLY A 228 -14.99 -2.36 -26.87
CA GLY A 228 -15.34 -1.05 -26.36
C GLY A 228 -14.21 -0.39 -25.55
N SER A 229 -14.56 0.20 -24.40
CA SER A 229 -13.65 1.08 -23.66
C SER A 229 -12.38 0.41 -23.13
N SER A 230 -12.38 -0.92 -22.96
CA SER A 230 -11.17 -1.68 -22.56
C SER A 230 -10.11 -1.64 -23.66
N MET A 231 -10.48 -1.95 -24.91
CA MET A 231 -9.58 -1.89 -26.07
C MET A 231 -9.15 -0.45 -26.38
N GLU A 232 -10.07 0.52 -26.31
CA GLU A 232 -9.70 1.94 -26.44
C GLU A 232 -8.61 2.37 -25.44
N GLN A 233 -8.72 1.93 -24.18
CA GLN A 233 -7.73 2.21 -23.14
C GLN A 233 -6.41 1.47 -23.40
N ALA A 234 -6.47 0.19 -23.80
CA ALA A 234 -5.30 -0.61 -24.15
C ALA A 234 -4.51 0.00 -25.32
N THR A 235 -5.19 0.35 -26.42
CA THR A 235 -4.61 1.04 -27.58
C THR A 235 -3.98 2.39 -27.19
N ASN A 236 -4.66 3.20 -26.38
CA ASN A 236 -4.11 4.48 -25.93
C ASN A 236 -2.88 4.31 -25.01
N ALA A 237 -2.84 3.27 -24.17
CA ALA A 237 -1.69 2.94 -23.34
C ALA A 237 -0.51 2.43 -24.20
N LEU A 238 -0.77 1.57 -25.18
CA LEU A 238 0.22 1.04 -26.13
C LEU A 238 0.86 2.16 -26.96
N ILE A 239 0.06 3.08 -27.51
CA ILE A 239 0.56 4.25 -28.25
C ILE A 239 1.46 5.11 -27.34
N GLN A 240 1.08 5.33 -26.08
CA GLN A 240 1.95 6.04 -25.13
C GLN A 240 3.24 5.28 -24.82
N ALA A 241 3.20 3.95 -24.70
CA ALA A 241 4.38 3.13 -24.45
C ALA A 241 5.36 3.17 -25.64
N ILE A 242 4.87 2.97 -26.87
CA ILE A 242 5.67 3.06 -28.10
C ILE A 242 6.35 4.42 -28.23
N ASN A 243 5.64 5.51 -27.91
CA ASN A 243 6.20 6.86 -27.96
C ASN A 243 7.35 7.08 -26.95
N ARG A 244 7.34 6.41 -25.80
CA ARG A 244 8.37 6.52 -24.74
C ARG A 244 9.67 5.74 -25.05
N LEU A 245 9.65 4.80 -25.99
CA LEU A 245 10.85 4.06 -26.42
C LEU A 245 11.88 5.01 -27.04
N LYS A 246 13.18 4.74 -26.84
CA LYS A 246 14.24 5.49 -27.53
C LYS A 246 14.64 4.81 -28.85
N PRO A 247 15.23 5.51 -29.83
CA PRO A 247 15.69 4.90 -31.09
C PRO A 247 16.68 3.73 -30.93
N THR A 248 17.35 3.65 -29.78
CA THR A 248 18.22 2.54 -29.37
C THR A 248 17.46 1.30 -28.90
N ASP A 249 16.24 1.46 -28.41
CA ASP A 249 15.40 0.34 -27.93
C ASP A 249 14.86 -0.45 -29.14
N ARG A 250 14.59 -1.74 -28.97
CA ARG A 250 13.90 -2.60 -29.94
C ARG A 250 12.49 -2.90 -29.46
N PHE A 251 11.53 -3.06 -30.37
CA PHE A 251 10.17 -3.44 -29.99
C PHE A 251 9.46 -4.28 -31.04
N ASN A 252 8.44 -5.00 -30.59
CA ASN A 252 7.44 -5.65 -31.44
C ASN A 252 6.05 -5.51 -30.81
N ILE A 253 5.00 -5.76 -31.59
CA ILE A 253 3.62 -5.88 -31.09
C ILE A 253 3.08 -7.23 -31.57
N ILE A 254 2.45 -7.95 -30.66
CA ILE A 254 1.73 -9.20 -30.90
C ILE A 254 0.27 -8.95 -30.48
N ASP A 255 -0.65 -9.13 -31.42
CA ASP A 255 -2.06 -9.26 -31.12
C ASP A 255 -2.39 -10.73 -30.86
N PHE A 256 -3.28 -11.02 -29.92
CA PHE A 256 -3.59 -12.37 -29.46
C PHE A 256 -5.06 -12.54 -29.07
N ASP A 257 -5.71 -13.56 -29.62
CA ASP A 257 -7.07 -13.99 -29.25
C ASP A 257 -7.21 -15.52 -29.17
N SER A 258 -7.78 -16.16 -30.20
CA SER A 258 -7.73 -17.61 -30.45
C SER A 258 -6.50 -17.99 -31.28
N ASP A 259 -6.01 -17.05 -32.09
CA ASP A 259 -4.75 -17.11 -32.84
C ASP A 259 -3.85 -15.92 -32.44
N PHE A 260 -2.84 -15.57 -33.25
CA PHE A 260 -2.01 -14.38 -33.02
C PHE A 260 -1.53 -13.73 -34.33
N GLU A 261 -1.40 -12.41 -34.33
CA GLU A 261 -0.79 -11.63 -35.41
C GLU A 261 0.43 -10.87 -34.87
N VAL A 262 1.57 -10.95 -35.57
CA VAL A 262 2.79 -10.20 -35.22
C VAL A 262 2.99 -9.04 -36.18
N LEU A 263 3.26 -7.84 -35.65
CA LEU A 263 3.54 -6.67 -36.47
C LEU A 263 4.85 -6.81 -37.27
N PHE A 264 5.85 -7.46 -36.68
CA PHE A 264 7.15 -7.75 -37.27
C PHE A 264 7.57 -9.18 -36.91
N ASP A 265 8.36 -9.84 -37.76
CA ASP A 265 8.89 -11.19 -37.49
C ASP A 265 9.82 -11.24 -36.26
N THR A 266 10.48 -10.12 -35.96
CA THR A 266 11.36 -9.94 -34.79
C THR A 266 11.24 -8.51 -34.26
N ALA A 267 11.70 -8.26 -33.03
CA ALA A 267 11.74 -6.90 -32.52
C ALA A 267 12.70 -6.01 -33.33
N ILE A 268 12.26 -4.81 -33.73
CA ILE A 268 13.06 -3.89 -34.55
C ILE A 268 13.32 -2.56 -33.83
N PRO A 269 14.36 -1.79 -34.21
CA PRO A 269 14.68 -0.52 -33.56
C PRO A 269 13.50 0.46 -33.54
N ALA A 270 13.27 1.13 -32.41
CA ALA A 270 12.17 2.08 -32.21
C ALA A 270 12.45 3.47 -32.82
N ILE A 271 12.87 3.49 -34.09
CA ILE A 271 12.96 4.69 -34.92
C ILE A 271 11.56 5.17 -35.33
N ASP A 272 11.41 6.44 -35.70
CA ASP A 272 10.11 7.07 -35.96
C ASP A 272 9.32 6.44 -37.13
N MET A 273 10.00 5.77 -38.06
CA MET A 273 9.33 4.98 -39.11
C MET A 273 8.63 3.74 -38.51
N ASN A 274 9.37 2.96 -37.73
CA ASN A 274 8.88 1.73 -37.12
C ASN A 274 7.81 2.04 -36.05
N LYS A 275 8.02 3.08 -35.22
CA LYS A 275 7.01 3.59 -34.29
C LYS A 275 5.71 3.96 -34.98
N ARG A 276 5.76 4.60 -36.17
CA ARG A 276 4.54 4.92 -36.96
C ARG A 276 3.81 3.66 -37.44
N HIS A 277 4.53 2.58 -37.78
CA HIS A 277 3.89 1.28 -38.06
C HIS A 277 3.23 0.71 -36.81
N GLY A 278 3.92 0.72 -35.66
CA GLY A 278 3.36 0.29 -34.37
C GLY A 278 2.10 1.06 -33.95
N ILE A 279 2.11 2.38 -34.08
CA ILE A 279 0.95 3.24 -33.78
C ILE A 279 -0.21 2.98 -34.77
N ARG A 280 0.08 2.66 -36.04
CA ARG A 280 -0.95 2.30 -37.01
C ARG A 280 -1.58 0.94 -36.68
N PHE A 281 -0.75 -0.06 -36.41
CA PHE A 281 -1.19 -1.40 -35.96
C PHE A 281 -2.08 -1.30 -34.72
N SER A 282 -1.61 -0.58 -33.68
CA SER A 282 -2.36 -0.33 -32.44
C SER A 282 -3.78 0.23 -32.68
N LYS A 283 -3.97 1.04 -33.74
CA LYS A 283 -5.26 1.64 -34.08
C LYS A 283 -6.20 0.69 -34.81
N TYR A 284 -5.70 -0.35 -35.48
CA TYR A 284 -6.54 -1.39 -36.08
C TYR A 284 -7.14 -2.31 -35.01
N LEU A 285 -6.46 -2.52 -33.88
CA LEU A 285 -6.97 -3.33 -32.76
C LEU A 285 -8.27 -2.78 -32.14
N ALA A 286 -8.54 -1.48 -32.30
CA ALA A 286 -9.70 -0.79 -31.74
C ALA A 286 -10.76 -0.40 -32.80
N ALA A 287 -10.67 -0.94 -34.02
CA ALA A 287 -11.55 -0.64 -35.16
C ALA A 287 -12.62 -1.72 -35.38
#